data_AF-A0AA35TST3-F1
#
_entry.id   AF-A0AA35TST3-F1
#
_cell.length_a   1.000
_cell.length_b   1.000
_cell.length_c   1.000
_cell.angle_alpha   90.00
_cell.angle_beta   90.00
_cell.angle_gamma   90.00
#
_symmetry.space_group_name_H-M   'P 1'
#
loop_
_entity.id
_entity.type
_entity.pdbx_description
1 polymer ?
#
loop_
_entity_poly.entity_id
_entity_poly.type
_entity_poly.pdbx_seq_one_letter_code
_entity_poly.pdbx_strand_id
1 'polypeptide(L)'
;MMWDTRPQQSGKKPTSPHKTTTPPSLTDLDLTWKPFYKIPLPRSELPKTFSATRVSLRERQRGRRGRQGRGEVGDVENQQVEKGSANIHPIVSQTDAGTGPEIEGASTKYFVGTEDGEIVWGDWTPSKDQESGKFIPTRPDYFSYGHCGSVVCMERSPFFRDILLTAGGWTWAIWREGEKNGPLLSSCSCAVQYTCGTWSPSRPGVFFLCQQNGGLEVWDLMDRSHEPTLSQNISSLPITSINPFRITSKQEMLAVGDSAGTLHILDVPWALKNPSTNEDGIMEAFFERETQRVGFSSGRTAARAAAKRESMTAASAELTKFESAPEGELEPVWQEEARREYEDYLATENKLLIELGLVEPLPQDND
;
A
#
# COMPACT_ATOMS: atom_id res chain seq x y z
N MET A 1 -17.76 -7.83 1.89
CA MET A 1 -19.16 -8.21 2.17
C MET A 1 -19.31 -8.31 3.68
N MET A 2 -20.23 -7.56 4.30
CA MET A 2 -20.49 -7.66 5.74
C MET A 2 -21.71 -8.55 5.97
N TRP A 3 -21.66 -9.38 7.02
CA TRP A 3 -22.63 -10.44 7.28
C TRP A 3 -23.38 -10.19 8.58
N ASP A 4 -24.70 -10.39 8.55
CA ASP A 4 -25.53 -10.30 9.75
C ASP A 4 -25.53 -11.68 10.41
N THR A 5 -25.05 -11.75 11.63
CA THR A 5 -25.03 -12.99 12.42
C THR A 5 -26.28 -13.13 13.28
N ARG A 6 -27.26 -12.22 13.20
CA ARG A 6 -28.45 -12.32 14.07
C ARG A 6 -29.35 -13.49 13.67
N PRO A 7 -29.86 -14.26 14.66
CA PRO A 7 -30.88 -15.28 14.40
C PRO A 7 -32.11 -14.64 13.77
N GLN A 8 -32.49 -15.15 12.60
CA GLN A 8 -33.72 -14.73 11.92
C GLN A 8 -34.91 -15.00 12.85
N GLN A 9 -35.81 -14.01 13.03
CA GLN A 9 -37.07 -14.26 13.72
C GLN A 9 -37.76 -15.46 13.06
N SER A 10 -38.13 -16.43 13.89
CA SER A 10 -38.53 -17.78 13.48
C SER A 10 -39.75 -17.78 12.55
N GLY A 11 -39.51 -17.79 11.25
CA GLY A 11 -40.45 -18.27 10.24
C GLY A 11 -40.10 -19.71 9.90
N LYS A 12 -40.70 -20.68 10.61
CA LYS A 12 -40.63 -22.15 10.42
C LYS A 12 -39.22 -22.76 10.38
N LYS A 13 -38.85 -23.48 11.46
CA LYS A 13 -37.66 -24.35 11.48
C LYS A 13 -37.76 -25.41 10.37
N PRO A 14 -36.75 -25.59 9.52
CA PRO A 14 -36.68 -26.76 8.66
C PRO A 14 -36.43 -28.01 9.53
N THR A 15 -37.30 -29.00 9.42
CA THR A 15 -37.15 -30.31 10.05
C THR A 15 -36.08 -31.10 9.30
N SER A 16 -34.88 -31.20 9.87
CA SER A 16 -33.82 -32.11 9.44
C SER A 16 -33.39 -33.00 10.63
N PRO A 17 -33.25 -34.34 10.47
CA PRO A 17 -33.14 -35.29 11.57
C PRO A 17 -31.70 -35.69 11.91
N HIS A 18 -30.73 -34.79 11.87
CA HIS A 18 -29.36 -35.10 12.29
C HIS A 18 -28.90 -34.15 13.41
N LYS A 19 -28.88 -34.67 14.63
CA LYS A 19 -28.21 -34.04 15.78
C LYS A 19 -26.70 -34.16 15.59
N THR A 20 -26.07 -33.16 14.98
CA THR A 20 -24.63 -32.97 15.07
C THR A 20 -24.29 -32.34 16.42
N THR A 21 -23.42 -33.00 17.17
CA THR A 21 -22.96 -32.61 18.50
C THR A 21 -21.96 -31.45 18.39
N THR A 22 -22.43 -30.25 18.07
CA THR A 22 -21.60 -29.04 18.08
C THR A 22 -21.42 -28.58 19.53
N PRO A 23 -20.18 -28.34 20.02
CA PRO A 23 -19.98 -27.84 21.37
C PRO A 23 -20.62 -26.45 21.54
N PRO A 24 -21.09 -26.09 22.75
CA PRO A 24 -21.86 -24.88 23.01
C PRO A 24 -21.11 -23.56 22.72
N SER A 25 -19.79 -23.60 22.48
CA SER A 25 -18.99 -22.47 22.03
C SER A 25 -19.10 -22.15 20.54
N LEU A 26 -19.77 -23.00 19.75
CA LEU A 26 -19.85 -22.93 18.28
C LEU A 26 -21.30 -22.88 17.77
N THR A 27 -22.29 -22.65 18.65
CA THR A 27 -23.72 -22.56 18.29
C THR A 27 -24.06 -21.41 17.35
N ASP A 28 -23.21 -20.38 17.31
CA ASP A 28 -23.42 -19.20 16.46
C ASP A 28 -23.07 -19.46 14.97
N LEU A 29 -22.43 -20.59 14.66
CA LEU A 29 -22.13 -20.98 13.27
C LEU A 29 -23.35 -21.52 12.51
N ASP A 30 -24.41 -21.94 13.23
CA ASP A 30 -25.68 -22.42 12.65
C ASP A 30 -26.61 -21.27 12.18
N LEU A 31 -26.17 -20.02 12.30
CA LEU A 31 -26.92 -18.85 11.89
C LEU A 31 -26.81 -18.68 10.37
N THR A 32 -27.93 -18.35 9.70
CA THR A 32 -27.94 -18.14 8.26
C THR A 32 -27.29 -16.80 7.92
N TRP A 33 -26.10 -16.87 7.34
CA TRP A 33 -25.31 -15.70 6.94
C TRP A 33 -25.96 -15.04 5.73
N LYS A 34 -26.62 -13.89 5.92
CA LYS A 34 -27.10 -13.04 4.82
C LYS A 34 -26.26 -11.77 4.73
N PRO A 35 -25.76 -11.42 3.54
CA PRO A 35 -25.02 -10.18 3.37
C PRO A 35 -25.99 -9.00 3.49
N PHE A 36 -25.83 -8.17 4.53
CA PHE A 36 -26.67 -7.00 4.73
C PHE A 36 -26.10 -5.74 4.06
N TYR A 37 -24.80 -5.75 3.72
CA TYR A 37 -24.15 -4.62 3.06
C TYR A 37 -23.06 -5.08 2.08
N LYS A 38 -23.15 -4.58 0.84
CA LYS A 38 -22.21 -4.83 -0.25
C LYS A 38 -21.63 -3.50 -0.72
N ILE A 39 -20.32 -3.35 -0.57
CA ILE A 39 -19.57 -2.20 -1.10
C ILE A 39 -19.04 -2.61 -2.48
N PRO A 40 -19.56 -2.05 -3.58
CA PRO A 40 -18.97 -2.27 -4.90
C PRO A 40 -17.62 -1.53 -5.00
N LEU A 41 -16.63 -2.15 -5.66
CA LEU A 41 -15.34 -1.54 -5.96
C LEU A 41 -15.18 -1.39 -7.49
N PRO A 42 -15.91 -0.44 -8.12
CA PRO A 42 -15.81 -0.22 -9.56
C PRO A 42 -14.49 0.47 -9.93
N ARG A 43 -13.91 0.09 -11.08
CA ARG A 43 -12.75 0.79 -11.65
C ARG A 43 -13.24 2.00 -12.47
N SER A 44 -12.51 3.11 -12.46
CA SER A 44 -12.93 4.35 -13.13
C SER A 44 -13.01 4.23 -14.65
N GLU A 45 -12.18 3.38 -15.26
CA GLU A 45 -11.94 3.39 -16.72
C GLU A 45 -12.35 2.09 -17.44
N LEU A 46 -12.73 1.04 -16.71
CA LEU A 46 -13.06 -0.26 -17.29
C LEU A 46 -14.32 -0.85 -16.63
N PRO A 47 -15.13 -1.66 -17.34
CA PRO A 47 -16.26 -2.38 -16.77
C PRO A 47 -15.87 -3.45 -15.72
N LYS A 48 -14.57 -3.60 -15.42
CA LYS A 48 -14.03 -4.54 -14.44
C LYS A 48 -14.03 -3.92 -13.04
N THR A 49 -14.40 -4.72 -12.05
CA THR A 49 -14.25 -4.40 -10.62
C THR A 49 -12.85 -4.76 -10.14
N PHE A 50 -12.36 -4.10 -9.09
CA PHE A 50 -11.13 -4.51 -8.43
C PHE A 50 -11.26 -5.91 -7.81
N SER A 51 -10.28 -6.78 -8.04
CA SER A 51 -10.17 -8.10 -7.40
C SER A 51 -9.53 -7.96 -6.03
N ALA A 52 -10.33 -7.73 -4.98
CA ALA A 52 -9.84 -7.54 -3.62
C ALA A 52 -9.26 -8.83 -3.03
N THR A 53 -8.01 -8.78 -2.57
CA THR A 53 -7.31 -9.89 -1.89
C THR A 53 -7.14 -9.62 -0.40
N ARG A 54 -6.98 -8.35 -0.01
CA ARG A 54 -6.80 -7.93 1.39
C ARG A 54 -7.64 -6.69 1.70
N VAL A 55 -8.10 -6.58 2.93
CA VAL A 55 -8.88 -5.43 3.42
C VAL A 55 -8.39 -5.03 4.80
N SER A 56 -8.21 -3.72 5.01
CA SER A 56 -7.85 -3.14 6.29
C SER A 56 -8.82 -2.04 6.71
N LEU A 57 -9.39 -2.21 7.91
CA LEU A 57 -10.36 -1.31 8.53
C LEU A 57 -9.76 -0.75 9.82
N ARG A 58 -10.05 0.52 10.14
CA ARG A 58 -9.50 1.18 11.34
C ARG A 58 -9.97 0.52 12.64
N GLU A 59 -11.21 0.05 12.70
CA GLU A 59 -11.84 -0.43 13.94
C GLU A 59 -11.40 -1.83 14.38
N ARG A 60 -10.81 -2.63 13.48
CA ARG A 60 -10.46 -4.03 13.75
C ARG A 60 -9.40 -4.20 14.86
N GLN A 61 -8.77 -3.12 15.34
CA GLN A 61 -7.73 -3.21 16.36
C GLN A 61 -8.21 -3.30 17.83
N ARG A 62 -9.53 -3.38 18.12
CA ARG A 62 -10.01 -3.60 19.51
C ARG A 62 -9.56 -4.93 20.15
N GLY A 63 -8.95 -5.85 19.40
CA GLY A 63 -8.45 -7.15 19.88
C GLY A 63 -7.04 -7.18 20.48
N ARG A 64 -6.19 -6.15 20.29
CA ARG A 64 -4.86 -6.07 20.94
C ARG A 64 -4.95 -5.19 22.18
N ARG A 65 -5.50 -5.72 23.28
CA ARG A 65 -5.38 -5.09 24.61
C ARG A 65 -3.90 -5.00 24.97
N GLY A 66 -3.31 -3.82 24.80
CA GLY A 66 -1.89 -3.64 25.09
C GLY A 66 -1.37 -2.21 24.98
N ARG A 67 -2.18 -1.16 25.19
CA ARG A 67 -1.70 0.18 25.59
C ARG A 67 -2.92 1.03 25.99
N GLN A 68 -3.24 1.08 27.28
CA GLN A 68 -4.00 2.21 27.81
C GLN A 68 -3.12 3.45 27.62
N GLY A 69 -3.66 4.43 26.91
CA GLY A 69 -3.07 5.76 26.82
C GLY A 69 -2.99 6.38 28.22
N ARG A 70 -1.89 7.08 28.45
CA ARG A 70 -1.72 8.06 29.52
C ARG A 70 -2.87 9.06 29.44
N GLY A 71 -3.63 9.16 30.52
CA GLY A 71 -4.65 10.19 30.74
C GLY A 71 -5.01 10.18 32.22
N GLU A 72 -4.52 11.19 32.93
CA GLU A 72 -5.04 11.77 34.18
C GLU A 72 -5.25 10.85 35.39
N VAL A 73 -4.35 11.01 36.36
CA VAL A 73 -4.52 10.56 37.74
C VAL A 73 -5.62 11.42 38.38
N GLY A 74 -6.79 10.83 38.58
CA GLY A 74 -7.83 11.33 39.46
C GLY A 74 -8.21 10.21 40.43
N ASP A 75 -7.96 10.44 41.71
CA ASP A 75 -8.26 9.53 42.82
C ASP A 75 -9.74 9.15 42.87
N VAL A 76 -10.05 7.85 42.85
CA VAL A 76 -11.24 7.32 43.53
C VAL A 76 -10.91 5.99 44.17
N GLU A 77 -10.92 6.01 45.50
CA GLU A 77 -10.85 4.85 46.38
C GLU A 77 -12.00 3.85 46.15
N ASN A 78 -11.61 2.57 46.16
CA ASN A 78 -12.26 1.48 46.89
C ASN A 78 -13.70 1.07 46.51
N GLN A 79 -13.83 -0.06 45.80
CA GLN A 79 -14.88 -1.04 46.10
C GLN A 79 -14.56 -2.45 45.55
N GLN A 80 -14.28 -3.33 46.51
CA GLN A 80 -14.62 -4.75 46.64
C GLN A 80 -14.66 -5.67 45.41
N VAL A 81 -13.84 -6.71 45.54
CA VAL A 81 -13.79 -7.94 44.75
C VAL A 81 -15.11 -8.72 44.91
N GLU A 82 -15.86 -8.90 43.82
CA GLU A 82 -16.78 -10.03 43.67
C GLU A 82 -16.35 -10.92 42.51
N LYS A 83 -16.16 -12.20 42.84
CA LYS A 83 -15.95 -13.30 41.89
C LYS A 83 -17.27 -13.57 41.17
N GLY A 84 -17.30 -13.33 39.86
CA GLY A 84 -18.42 -13.72 39.01
C GLY A 84 -17.97 -13.89 37.57
N SER A 85 -17.87 -15.14 37.14
CA SER A 85 -17.62 -15.54 35.76
C SER A 85 -18.74 -14.97 34.87
N ALA A 86 -18.42 -13.99 34.03
CA ALA A 86 -19.37 -13.46 33.05
C ALA A 86 -18.75 -13.51 31.65
N ASN A 87 -19.24 -14.44 30.84
CA ASN A 87 -19.04 -14.48 29.40
C ASN A 87 -19.62 -13.20 28.79
N ILE A 88 -18.76 -12.28 28.36
CA ILE A 88 -19.18 -11.06 27.67
C ILE A 88 -19.26 -11.39 26.17
N HIS A 89 -20.41 -11.89 25.73
CA HIS A 89 -20.83 -11.68 24.34
C HIS A 89 -21.48 -10.29 24.27
N PRO A 90 -21.08 -9.41 23.35
CA PRO A 90 -21.85 -8.20 23.12
C PRO A 90 -23.13 -8.62 22.41
N ILE A 91 -24.24 -8.68 23.15
CA ILE A 91 -25.57 -8.65 22.58
C ILE A 91 -25.68 -7.31 21.87
N VAL A 92 -25.64 -7.33 20.53
CA VAL A 92 -26.05 -6.19 19.71
C VAL A 92 -27.54 -6.00 19.97
N SER A 93 -27.87 -5.15 20.94
CA SER A 93 -29.24 -4.69 21.17
C SER A 93 -29.76 -4.04 19.89
N GLN A 94 -30.99 -4.38 19.50
CA GLN A 94 -31.72 -3.70 18.45
C GLN A 94 -31.80 -2.21 18.79
N THR A 95 -30.91 -1.41 18.21
CA THR A 95 -31.13 0.02 18.05
C THR A 95 -31.52 0.22 16.59
N ASP A 96 -32.67 0.84 16.37
CA ASP A 96 -33.10 1.26 15.04
C ASP A 96 -31.95 2.00 14.33
N ALA A 97 -31.74 1.64 13.06
CA ALA A 97 -30.74 2.26 12.21
C ALA A 97 -31.08 3.75 12.01
N GLY A 98 -30.59 4.59 12.92
CA GLY A 98 -30.82 6.04 12.88
C GLY A 98 -30.83 6.77 14.22
N THR A 99 -30.81 6.08 15.38
CA THR A 99 -30.96 6.76 16.69
C THR A 99 -29.96 6.34 17.77
N GLY A 100 -28.96 5.51 17.42
CA GLY A 100 -27.83 5.26 18.30
C GLY A 100 -26.90 6.49 18.34
N PRO A 101 -26.26 6.80 19.48
CA PRO A 101 -25.21 7.81 19.50
C PRO A 101 -24.14 7.45 18.46
N GLU A 102 -23.73 8.43 17.66
CA GLU A 102 -22.63 8.27 16.72
C GLU A 102 -21.43 7.69 17.48
N ILE A 103 -20.88 6.58 17.00
CA ILE A 103 -19.77 5.92 17.68
C ILE A 103 -18.57 6.84 17.56
N GLU A 104 -18.28 7.58 18.63
CA GLU A 104 -17.19 8.54 18.68
C GLU A 104 -15.86 7.84 18.35
N GLY A 105 -15.22 8.26 17.26
CA GLY A 105 -13.97 7.67 16.77
C GLY A 105 -14.10 6.45 15.83
N ALA A 106 -15.31 6.06 15.43
CA ALA A 106 -15.49 5.10 14.33
C ALA A 106 -15.06 5.75 13.00
N SER A 107 -14.33 4.99 12.17
CA SER A 107 -13.95 5.43 10.82
C SER A 107 -14.56 4.48 9.80
N THR A 108 -15.17 5.08 8.80
CA THR A 108 -15.80 4.43 7.64
C THR A 108 -14.82 4.23 6.48
N LYS A 109 -13.58 4.70 6.65
CA LYS A 109 -12.50 4.56 5.69
C LYS A 109 -11.89 3.16 5.71
N TYR A 110 -11.67 2.62 4.52
CA TYR A 110 -11.14 1.29 4.31
C TYR A 110 -10.02 1.31 3.27
N PHE A 111 -9.07 0.38 3.41
CA PHE A 111 -8.05 0.10 2.41
C PHE A 111 -8.27 -1.30 1.86
N VAL A 112 -8.04 -1.47 0.57
CA VAL A 112 -8.16 -2.74 -0.15
C VAL A 112 -6.90 -2.94 -0.97
N GLY A 113 -6.29 -4.11 -0.82
CA GLY A 113 -5.22 -4.58 -1.71
C GLY A 113 -5.84 -5.46 -2.79
N THR A 114 -5.35 -5.34 -4.02
CA THR A 114 -5.88 -6.09 -5.17
C THR A 114 -4.91 -7.17 -5.65
N GLU A 115 -5.43 -8.08 -6.46
CA GLU A 115 -4.65 -9.12 -7.16
C GLU A 115 -3.66 -8.52 -8.17
N ASP A 116 -3.98 -7.35 -8.72
CA ASP A 116 -3.14 -6.62 -9.69
C ASP A 116 -2.05 -5.76 -9.02
N GLY A 117 -1.93 -5.78 -7.68
CA GLY A 117 -0.93 -5.00 -6.94
C GLY A 117 -1.31 -3.54 -6.66
N GLU A 118 -2.58 -3.20 -6.84
CA GLU A 118 -3.12 -1.87 -6.56
C GLU A 118 -3.57 -1.77 -5.10
N ILE A 119 -3.36 -0.59 -4.53
CA ILE A 119 -3.90 -0.21 -3.23
C ILE A 119 -5.03 0.78 -3.47
N VAL A 120 -6.23 0.38 -3.06
CA VAL A 120 -7.47 1.15 -3.21
C VAL A 120 -7.87 1.69 -1.83
N TRP A 121 -8.12 2.98 -1.76
CA TRP A 121 -8.59 3.67 -0.57
C TRP A 121 -9.96 4.28 -0.85
N GLY A 122 -10.90 4.09 0.08
CA GLY A 122 -12.21 4.71 -0.02
C GLY A 122 -12.92 4.80 1.32
N ASP A 123 -14.06 5.47 1.29
CA ASP A 123 -15.00 5.61 2.39
C ASP A 123 -16.33 4.91 2.00
N TRP A 124 -16.90 4.11 2.91
CA TRP A 124 -18.19 3.46 2.65
C TRP A 124 -19.39 4.31 3.09
N THR A 125 -19.17 5.53 3.59
CA THR A 125 -20.25 6.42 3.97
C THR A 125 -21.09 6.76 2.74
N PRO A 126 -22.39 6.39 2.74
CA PRO A 126 -23.20 6.57 1.55
C PRO A 126 -23.40 8.07 1.27
N SER A 127 -23.02 8.50 0.07
CA SER A 127 -23.30 9.86 -0.39
C SER A 127 -24.78 9.98 -0.77
N LYS A 128 -25.41 11.09 -0.39
CA LYS A 128 -26.74 11.45 -0.90
C LYS A 128 -26.58 12.05 -2.29
N ASP A 129 -27.20 11.42 -3.27
CA ASP A 129 -27.32 11.99 -4.60
C ASP A 129 -28.21 13.23 -4.55
N GLN A 130 -27.71 14.36 -5.07
CA GLN A 130 -28.43 15.64 -5.04
C GLN A 130 -29.68 15.62 -5.94
N GLU A 131 -29.69 14.77 -6.96
CA GLU A 131 -30.79 14.69 -7.93
C GLU A 131 -31.87 13.67 -7.52
N SER A 132 -31.47 12.49 -7.03
CA SER A 132 -32.42 11.42 -6.69
C SER A 132 -32.75 11.29 -5.19
N GLY A 133 -31.99 11.97 -4.31
CA GLY A 133 -32.12 11.82 -2.85
C GLY A 133 -31.78 10.42 -2.33
N LYS A 134 -31.36 9.51 -3.21
CA LYS A 134 -30.98 8.14 -2.86
C LYS A 134 -29.55 8.11 -2.33
N PHE A 135 -29.33 7.21 -1.38
CA PHE A 135 -28.00 6.89 -0.88
C PHE A 135 -27.27 6.01 -1.90
N ILE A 136 -26.22 6.55 -2.52
CA ILE A 136 -25.39 5.84 -3.50
C ILE A 136 -24.07 5.46 -2.82
N PRO A 137 -23.57 4.21 -3.02
CA PRO A 137 -22.25 3.83 -2.55
C PRO A 137 -21.19 4.72 -3.22
N THR A 138 -20.33 5.30 -2.39
CA THR A 138 -19.21 6.14 -2.81
C THR A 138 -18.21 5.34 -3.62
N ARG A 139 -17.72 5.95 -4.70
CA ARG A 139 -16.59 5.42 -5.47
C ARG A 139 -15.33 5.50 -4.60
N PRO A 140 -14.32 4.64 -4.85
CA PRO A 140 -13.03 4.78 -4.18
C PRO A 140 -12.46 6.18 -4.36
N ASP A 141 -11.94 6.75 -3.29
CA ASP A 141 -11.40 8.12 -3.27
C ASP A 141 -10.07 8.22 -4.00
N TYR A 142 -9.31 7.12 -4.02
CA TYR A 142 -7.97 7.06 -4.57
C TYR A 142 -7.55 5.60 -4.80
N PHE A 143 -6.76 5.36 -5.85
CA PHE A 143 -6.03 4.12 -6.01
C PHE A 143 -4.61 4.41 -6.51
N SER A 144 -3.68 3.53 -6.18
CA SER A 144 -2.28 3.63 -6.60
C SER A 144 -1.68 2.26 -6.86
N TYR A 145 -0.77 2.16 -7.82
CA TYR A 145 0.02 0.97 -8.04
C TYR A 145 1.13 0.91 -6.99
N GLY A 146 1.02 -0.05 -6.06
CA GLY A 146 1.98 -0.23 -4.98
C GLY A 146 2.97 -1.37 -5.23
N HIS A 147 2.55 -2.38 -5.97
CA HIS A 147 3.25 -3.66 -6.07
C HIS A 147 3.20 -4.23 -7.48
N CYS A 148 4.20 -5.04 -7.81
CA CYS A 148 4.31 -5.79 -9.06
C CYS A 148 3.69 -7.20 -8.94
N GLY A 149 2.51 -7.30 -8.31
CA GLY A 149 1.79 -8.55 -8.12
C GLY A 149 0.77 -8.47 -6.99
N SER A 150 0.04 -9.57 -6.76
CA SER A 150 -1.04 -9.65 -5.77
C SER A 150 -0.60 -9.19 -4.38
N VAL A 151 -1.41 -8.33 -3.78
CA VAL A 151 -1.19 -7.84 -2.41
C VAL A 151 -1.48 -8.97 -1.44
N VAL A 152 -0.43 -9.48 -0.80
CA VAL A 152 -0.49 -10.60 0.13
C VAL A 152 -0.51 -10.15 1.60
N CYS A 153 -0.08 -8.93 1.89
CA CYS A 153 -0.10 -8.36 3.25
C CYS A 153 -0.70 -6.96 3.21
N MET A 154 -1.55 -6.66 4.20
CA MET A 154 -2.07 -5.32 4.45
C MET A 154 -2.37 -5.19 5.96
N GLU A 155 -1.48 -4.54 6.71
CA GLU A 155 -1.61 -4.39 8.16
C GLU A 155 -1.36 -2.96 8.62
N ARG A 156 -2.27 -2.43 9.45
CA ARG A 156 -2.09 -1.11 10.09
C ARG A 156 -1.10 -1.22 11.25
N SER A 157 -0.29 -0.18 11.44
CA SER A 157 0.60 -0.12 12.59
C SER A 157 -0.22 -0.20 13.90
N PRO A 158 0.21 -1.01 14.88
CA PRO A 158 -0.40 -1.03 16.22
C PRO A 158 -0.22 0.29 16.99
N PHE A 159 0.74 1.11 16.57
CA PHE A 159 1.12 2.36 17.23
C PHE A 159 0.54 3.58 16.52
N PHE A 160 0.58 3.59 15.18
CA PHE A 160 0.11 4.71 14.35
C PHE A 160 -1.08 4.28 13.50
N ARG A 161 -2.26 4.81 13.82
CA ARG A 161 -3.51 4.37 13.18
C ARG A 161 -3.60 4.77 11.71
N ASP A 162 -2.90 5.82 11.31
CA ASP A 162 -2.81 6.34 9.95
C ASP A 162 -1.76 5.62 9.09
N ILE A 163 -0.88 4.79 9.68
CA ILE A 163 0.17 4.09 8.94
C ILE A 163 -0.26 2.66 8.58
N LEU A 164 0.00 2.28 7.33
CA LEU A 164 -0.35 0.98 6.75
C LEU A 164 0.87 0.35 6.07
N LEU A 165 1.19 -0.90 6.44
CA LEU A 165 2.16 -1.74 5.73
C LEU A 165 1.43 -2.59 4.69
N THR A 166 1.99 -2.66 3.49
CA THR A 166 1.55 -3.57 2.45
C THR A 166 2.74 -4.33 1.88
N ALA A 167 2.50 -5.57 1.45
CA ALA A 167 3.48 -6.34 0.70
C ALA A 167 2.77 -7.11 -0.42
N GLY A 168 3.41 -7.20 -1.57
CA GLY A 168 2.89 -7.87 -2.76
C GLY A 168 3.98 -8.10 -3.78
N GLY A 169 3.95 -9.26 -4.43
CA GLY A 169 5.02 -9.70 -5.33
C GLY A 169 6.38 -9.66 -4.63
N TRP A 170 7.29 -8.82 -5.11
CA TRP A 170 8.67 -8.71 -4.61
C TRP A 170 8.94 -7.42 -3.82
N THR A 171 7.91 -6.62 -3.54
CA THR A 171 8.07 -5.33 -2.85
C THR A 171 7.16 -5.22 -1.64
N TRP A 172 7.58 -4.39 -0.69
CA TRP A 172 6.74 -3.89 0.38
C TRP A 172 6.69 -2.36 0.33
N ALA A 173 5.62 -1.79 0.87
CA ALA A 173 5.43 -0.36 0.93
C ALA A 173 4.72 0.05 2.22
N ILE A 174 5.03 1.26 2.70
CA ILE A 174 4.38 1.89 3.84
C ILE A 174 3.59 3.10 3.34
N TRP A 175 2.32 3.15 3.69
CA TRP A 175 1.37 4.17 3.28
C TRP A 175 0.90 4.95 4.49
N ARG A 176 0.48 6.19 4.26
CA ARG A 176 -0.19 7.02 5.25
C ARG A 176 -1.60 7.37 4.78
N GLU A 177 -2.57 7.22 5.67
CA GLU A 177 -3.93 7.63 5.43
C GLU A 177 -4.00 9.15 5.25
N GLY A 178 -4.63 9.62 4.17
CA GLY A 178 -4.63 11.03 3.80
C GLY A 178 -3.62 11.41 2.73
N GLU A 179 -2.56 10.61 2.54
CA GLU A 179 -1.51 10.91 1.56
C GLU A 179 -1.85 10.31 0.19
N LYS A 180 -2.00 11.17 -0.82
CA LYS A 180 -2.36 10.78 -2.21
C LYS A 180 -1.17 10.85 -3.16
N ASN A 181 0.00 11.32 -2.70
CA ASN A 181 1.20 11.42 -3.52
C ASN A 181 1.97 10.10 -3.64
N GLY A 182 1.47 9.01 -3.05
CA GLY A 182 2.05 7.67 -3.12
C GLY A 182 2.46 7.11 -1.75
N PRO A 183 3.22 6.00 -1.72
CA PRO A 183 3.72 5.43 -0.47
C PRO A 183 4.80 6.34 0.15
N LEU A 184 4.87 6.37 1.49
CA LEU A 184 5.92 7.07 2.23
C LEU A 184 7.28 6.41 2.00
N LEU A 185 7.29 5.08 2.07
CA LEU A 185 8.46 4.25 1.82
C LEU A 185 8.05 3.09 0.93
N SER A 186 8.93 2.75 0.00
CA SER A 186 8.81 1.59 -0.86
C SER A 186 10.13 0.86 -0.90
N SER A 187 10.10 -0.46 -0.77
CA SER A 187 11.29 -1.27 -0.88
C SER A 187 11.78 -1.38 -2.31
N CYS A 188 13.07 -1.67 -2.46
CA CYS A 188 13.57 -2.26 -3.70
C CYS A 188 12.92 -3.64 -3.93
N SER A 189 12.92 -4.10 -5.18
CA SER A 189 12.48 -5.45 -5.50
C SER A 189 13.41 -6.46 -4.86
N CYS A 190 12.87 -7.34 -4.02
CA CYS A 190 13.60 -8.47 -3.47
C CYS A 190 13.79 -9.57 -4.52
N ALA A 191 14.71 -10.49 -4.28
CA ALA A 191 14.94 -11.66 -5.13
C ALA A 191 13.81 -12.70 -5.03
N VAL A 192 13.12 -12.75 -3.89
CA VAL A 192 12.07 -13.72 -3.59
C VAL A 192 10.77 -13.00 -3.28
N GLN A 193 9.64 -13.57 -3.71
CA GLN A 193 8.33 -12.99 -3.43
C GLN A 193 7.98 -13.05 -1.94
N TYR A 194 7.30 -12.02 -1.47
CA TYR A 194 6.69 -11.99 -0.15
C TYR A 194 5.38 -12.80 -0.14
N THR A 195 5.11 -13.46 0.98
CA THR A 195 3.90 -14.29 1.17
C THR A 195 2.98 -13.78 2.27
N CYS A 196 3.55 -13.24 3.34
CA CYS A 196 2.80 -12.60 4.42
C CYS A 196 3.73 -11.65 5.21
N GLY A 197 3.14 -10.85 6.09
CA GLY A 197 3.89 -9.90 6.89
C GLY A 197 3.04 -9.31 8.01
N THR A 198 3.69 -8.77 9.02
CA THR A 198 3.01 -8.19 10.19
C THR A 198 3.88 -7.21 10.97
N TRP A 199 3.25 -6.25 11.64
CA TRP A 199 3.95 -5.31 12.51
C TRP A 199 4.33 -5.95 13.85
N SER A 200 5.45 -5.51 14.42
CA SER A 200 5.76 -5.79 15.82
C SER A 200 4.69 -5.18 16.73
N PRO A 201 4.17 -5.93 17.72
CA PRO A 201 3.27 -5.39 18.73
C PRO A 201 4.00 -4.60 19.82
N SER A 202 5.33 -4.67 19.87
CA SER A 202 6.15 -4.12 20.96
C SER A 202 6.99 -2.91 20.56
N ARG A 203 7.41 -2.80 19.29
CA ARG A 203 8.19 -1.68 18.77
C ARG A 203 7.55 -1.04 17.53
N PRO A 204 7.42 0.30 17.47
CA PRO A 204 6.71 0.99 16.39
C PRO A 204 7.43 0.99 15.03
N GLY A 205 8.77 0.86 15.02
CA GLY A 205 9.58 0.85 13.80
C GLY A 205 9.89 -0.55 13.25
N VAL A 206 9.38 -1.61 13.88
CA VAL A 206 9.75 -3.00 13.55
C VAL A 206 8.60 -3.73 12.89
N PHE A 207 8.88 -4.43 11.79
CA PHE A 207 7.94 -5.33 11.15
C PHE A 207 8.64 -6.57 10.59
N PHE A 208 7.84 -7.61 10.38
CA PHE A 208 8.28 -8.93 9.95
C PHE A 208 7.68 -9.22 8.58
N LEU A 209 8.49 -9.66 7.62
CA LEU A 209 8.06 -10.09 6.30
C LEU A 209 8.53 -11.50 6.03
N CYS A 210 7.66 -12.31 5.42
CA CYS A 210 7.94 -13.69 5.10
C CYS A 210 8.01 -13.89 3.59
N GLN A 211 8.90 -14.78 3.18
CA GLN A 211 9.22 -15.05 1.79
C GLN A 211 8.76 -16.44 1.35
N GLN A 212 8.61 -16.59 0.04
CA GLN A 212 8.19 -17.84 -0.60
C GLN A 212 9.20 -18.99 -0.45
N ASN A 213 10.47 -18.70 -0.19
CA ASN A 213 11.51 -19.71 0.05
C ASN A 213 11.63 -20.13 1.54
N GLY A 214 10.74 -19.65 2.41
CA GLY A 214 10.81 -19.91 3.85
C GLY A 214 11.70 -18.96 4.65
N GLY A 215 12.17 -17.88 4.02
CA GLY A 215 12.88 -16.79 4.67
C GLY A 215 11.96 -15.87 5.48
N LEU A 216 12.46 -15.42 6.63
CA LEU A 216 11.90 -14.36 7.46
C LEU A 216 12.86 -13.17 7.46
N GLU A 217 12.37 -12.01 7.02
CA GLU A 217 13.04 -10.73 7.13
C GLU A 217 12.45 -9.92 8.27
N VAL A 218 13.32 -9.38 9.12
CA VAL A 218 12.98 -8.41 10.15
C VAL A 218 13.53 -7.07 9.74
N TRP A 219 12.65 -6.09 9.66
CA TRP A 219 12.96 -4.71 9.32
C TRP A 219 12.87 -3.85 10.58
N ASP A 220 13.92 -3.09 10.89
CA ASP A 220 13.91 -2.06 11.92
C ASP A 220 14.22 -0.70 11.27
N LEU A 221 13.19 0.13 11.08
CA LEU A 221 13.30 1.44 10.44
C LEU A 221 14.17 2.43 11.22
N MET A 222 14.42 2.19 12.51
CA MET A 222 15.32 3.02 13.33
C MET A 222 16.79 2.67 13.11
N ASP A 223 17.08 1.45 12.67
CA ASP A 223 18.44 0.99 12.34
C ASP A 223 18.72 1.21 10.84
N ARG A 224 17.96 0.52 9.99
CA ARG A 224 18.16 0.50 8.54
C ARG A 224 16.82 0.44 7.81
N SER A 225 16.56 1.44 6.96
CA SER A 225 15.34 1.51 6.15
C SER A 225 15.49 0.93 4.74
N HIS A 226 16.72 0.70 4.27
CA HIS A 226 17.00 0.31 2.88
C HIS A 226 17.29 -1.20 2.71
N GLU A 227 17.54 -1.91 3.81
CA GLU A 227 17.79 -3.35 3.84
C GLU A 227 17.24 -3.97 5.14
N PRO A 228 16.91 -5.27 5.16
CA PRO A 228 16.43 -5.92 6.37
C PRO A 228 17.53 -5.98 7.43
N THR A 229 17.16 -5.71 8.69
CA THR A 229 18.08 -5.77 9.83
C THR A 229 18.55 -7.19 10.11
N LEU A 230 17.64 -8.16 9.98
CA LEU A 230 17.90 -9.58 10.14
C LEU A 230 17.17 -10.34 9.04
N SER A 231 17.85 -11.32 8.43
CA SER A 231 17.24 -12.30 7.54
C SER A 231 17.58 -13.69 8.05
N GLN A 232 16.57 -14.52 8.28
CA GLN A 232 16.72 -15.87 8.81
C GLN A 232 15.87 -16.85 8.00
N ASN A 233 16.47 -17.96 7.58
CA ASN A 233 15.73 -19.05 6.96
C ASN A 233 15.09 -19.94 8.03
N ILE A 234 13.77 -20.09 8.01
CA ILE A 234 13.03 -20.89 9.01
C ILE A 234 12.71 -22.28 8.46
N SER A 235 12.24 -22.32 7.22
CA SER A 235 11.82 -23.54 6.53
C SER A 235 12.39 -23.53 5.11
N SER A 236 12.43 -24.68 4.44
CA SER A 236 12.68 -24.74 3.00
C SER A 236 11.42 -24.52 2.16
N LEU A 237 10.27 -24.37 2.83
CA LEU A 237 8.95 -24.24 2.22
C LEU A 237 8.39 -22.82 2.40
N PRO A 238 7.46 -22.39 1.53
CA PRO A 238 6.79 -21.09 1.66
C PRO A 238 6.13 -20.92 3.01
N ILE A 239 6.39 -19.79 3.66
CA ILE A 239 5.67 -19.39 4.86
C ILE A 239 4.30 -18.86 4.45
N THR A 240 3.23 -19.36 5.08
CA THR A 240 1.84 -18.99 4.76
C THR A 240 1.26 -17.99 5.74
N SER A 241 1.71 -18.02 6.99
CA SER A 241 1.20 -17.17 8.06
C SER A 241 2.27 -16.83 9.09
N ILE A 242 2.16 -15.63 9.65
CA ILE A 242 3.02 -15.12 10.71
C ILE A 242 2.16 -14.38 11.73
N ASN A 243 2.43 -14.59 13.01
CA ASN A 243 1.74 -13.88 14.08
C ASN A 243 2.66 -13.67 15.30
N PRO A 244 3.04 -12.42 15.62
CA PRO A 244 3.75 -12.11 16.85
C PRO A 244 2.77 -12.11 18.03
N PHE A 245 3.19 -12.74 19.12
CA PHE A 245 2.43 -12.83 20.35
C PHE A 245 3.29 -12.46 21.56
N ARG A 246 2.93 -11.36 22.21
CA ARG A 246 3.59 -10.92 23.43
C ARG A 246 3.01 -11.65 24.64
N ILE A 247 3.79 -12.58 25.21
CA ILE A 247 3.41 -13.32 26.41
C ILE A 247 3.59 -12.44 27.66
N THR A 248 4.75 -11.78 27.77
CA THR A 248 5.08 -10.91 28.90
C THR A 248 5.76 -9.62 28.41
N SER A 249 6.05 -8.70 29.33
CA SER A 249 6.86 -7.52 28.97
C SER A 249 8.27 -7.89 28.51
N LYS A 250 8.80 -9.07 28.87
CA LYS A 250 10.15 -9.50 28.51
C LYS A 250 10.19 -10.60 27.44
N GLN A 251 9.06 -11.24 27.18
CA GLN A 251 8.96 -12.39 26.28
C GLN A 251 7.92 -12.15 25.20
N GLU A 252 8.37 -12.25 23.96
CA GLU A 252 7.56 -12.12 22.76
C GLU A 252 7.93 -13.28 21.84
N MET A 253 6.93 -14.04 21.44
CA MET A 253 7.10 -15.19 20.58
C MET A 253 6.57 -14.87 19.18
N LEU A 254 7.22 -15.41 18.17
CA LEU A 254 6.79 -15.31 16.79
C LEU A 254 6.35 -16.69 16.30
N ALA A 255 5.07 -16.82 15.98
CA ALA A 255 4.49 -18.02 15.41
C ALA A 255 4.53 -17.93 13.88
N VAL A 256 5.13 -18.91 13.22
CA VAL A 256 5.31 -18.96 11.76
C VAL A 256 4.79 -20.29 11.23
N GLY A 257 3.77 -20.25 10.39
CA GLY A 257 3.21 -21.44 9.73
C GLY A 257 3.74 -21.60 8.32
N ASP A 258 4.24 -22.79 7.97
CA ASP A 258 4.66 -23.12 6.60
C ASP A 258 3.54 -23.77 5.76
N SER A 259 3.80 -23.99 4.48
CA SER A 259 2.85 -24.61 3.56
C SER A 259 2.64 -26.11 3.77
N ALA A 260 3.50 -26.78 4.54
CA ALA A 260 3.31 -28.17 4.94
C ALA A 260 2.37 -28.30 6.16
N GLY A 261 1.96 -27.18 6.76
CA GLY A 261 1.14 -27.17 7.97
C GLY A 261 1.95 -27.31 9.25
N THR A 262 3.28 -27.13 9.19
CA THR A 262 4.13 -27.11 10.39
C THR A 262 4.13 -25.71 10.99
N LEU A 263 3.99 -25.66 12.31
CA LEU A 263 4.08 -24.44 13.09
C LEU A 263 5.46 -24.33 13.75
N HIS A 264 6.20 -23.29 13.39
CA HIS A 264 7.48 -22.93 13.98
C HIS A 264 7.25 -21.81 15.01
N ILE A 265 7.84 -21.95 16.20
CA ILE A 265 7.73 -20.95 17.27
C ILE A 265 9.13 -20.43 17.59
N LEU A 266 9.34 -19.13 17.45
CA LEU A 266 10.62 -18.45 17.65
C LEU A 266 10.50 -17.44 18.80
N ASP A 267 11.56 -17.28 19.60
CA ASP A 267 11.63 -16.18 20.58
C ASP A 267 12.23 -14.95 19.89
N VAL A 268 11.59 -13.80 20.04
CA VAL A 268 12.06 -12.53 19.46
C VAL A 268 13.19 -11.99 20.33
N PRO A 269 14.39 -11.70 19.76
CA PRO A 269 15.51 -11.14 20.50
C PRO A 269 15.17 -9.85 21.24
N TRP A 270 15.81 -9.62 22.39
CA TRP A 270 15.58 -8.41 23.21
C TRP A 270 15.67 -7.11 22.42
N ALA A 271 16.65 -6.98 21.52
CA ALA A 271 16.85 -5.80 20.68
C ALA A 271 15.63 -5.47 19.79
N LEU A 272 14.87 -6.48 19.35
CA LEU A 272 13.73 -6.31 18.44
C LEU A 272 12.40 -6.13 19.18
N LYS A 273 12.34 -6.42 20.48
CA LYS A 273 11.12 -6.27 21.32
C LYS A 273 11.19 -5.17 22.37
N ASN A 274 12.38 -4.65 22.68
CA ASN A 274 12.55 -3.58 23.66
C ASN A 274 12.68 -2.22 22.96
N PRO A 275 11.65 -1.35 23.01
CA PRO A 275 11.73 -0.03 22.42
C PRO A 275 12.77 0.85 23.14
N SER A 276 13.41 1.72 22.37
CA SER A 276 14.24 2.80 22.88
C SER A 276 13.40 3.92 23.51
N THR A 277 14.03 4.79 24.29
CA THR A 277 13.35 5.93 24.91
C THR A 277 12.76 6.85 23.85
N ASN A 278 11.45 7.10 23.93
CA ASN A 278 10.71 7.98 23.00
C ASN A 278 10.78 7.53 21.51
N GLU A 279 10.88 6.21 21.27
CA GLU A 279 10.89 5.67 19.90
C GLU A 279 9.61 6.00 19.12
N ASP A 280 8.48 6.10 19.79
CA ASP A 280 7.22 6.53 19.21
C ASP A 280 7.30 7.96 18.65
N GLY A 281 7.80 8.92 19.43
CA GLY A 281 7.99 10.29 18.94
C GLY A 281 9.01 10.38 17.81
N ILE A 282 10.08 9.58 17.85
CA ILE A 282 11.08 9.57 16.77
C ILE A 282 10.49 8.98 15.47
N MET A 283 9.72 7.90 15.57
CA MET A 283 9.06 7.29 14.41
C MET A 283 7.96 8.19 13.84
N GLU A 284 7.22 8.92 14.69
CA GLU A 284 6.25 9.92 14.24
C GLU A 284 6.94 11.03 13.44
N ALA A 285 8.03 11.59 13.96
CA ALA A 285 8.84 12.57 13.24
C ALA A 285 9.44 12.03 11.94
N PHE A 286 9.80 10.74 11.91
CA PHE A 286 10.26 10.06 10.70
C PHE A 286 9.16 10.04 9.62
N PHE A 287 7.94 9.59 9.96
CA PHE A 287 6.84 9.54 9.01
C PHE A 287 6.41 10.93 8.54
N GLU A 288 6.46 11.93 9.41
CA GLU A 288 6.14 13.31 9.04
C GLU A 288 7.15 13.88 8.03
N ARG A 289 8.46 13.64 8.25
CA ARG A 289 9.51 14.01 7.29
C ARG A 289 9.34 13.30 5.95
N GLU A 290 9.00 12.01 5.95
CA GLU A 290 8.74 11.26 4.70
C GLU A 290 7.52 11.79 3.96
N THR A 291 6.47 12.20 4.69
CA THR A 291 5.27 12.85 4.11
C THR A 291 5.67 14.11 3.35
N GLN A 292 6.45 14.98 3.98
CA GLN A 292 6.97 16.21 3.36
C GLN A 292 7.86 15.92 2.15
N ARG A 293 8.73 14.90 2.25
CA ARG A 293 9.62 14.46 1.15
C ARG A 293 8.81 14.01 -0.07
N VAL A 294 7.79 13.18 0.13
CA VAL A 294 6.93 12.67 -0.95
C VAL A 294 6.15 13.82 -1.59
N GLY A 295 5.59 14.74 -0.79
CA GLY A 295 4.91 15.94 -1.29
C GLY A 295 5.84 16.81 -2.15
N PHE A 296 7.07 17.07 -1.68
CA PHE A 296 8.07 17.82 -2.45
C PHE A 296 8.46 17.12 -3.77
N SER A 297 8.68 15.80 -3.72
CA SER A 297 9.03 15.00 -4.89
C SER A 297 7.90 14.98 -5.93
N SER A 298 6.65 14.84 -5.49
CA SER A 298 5.46 14.89 -6.33
C SER A 298 5.34 16.24 -7.04
N GLY A 299 5.44 17.35 -6.30
CA GLY A 299 5.40 18.69 -6.87
C GLY A 299 6.49 18.93 -7.92
N ARG A 300 7.72 18.44 -7.68
CA ARG A 300 8.83 18.56 -8.64
C ARG A 300 8.60 17.73 -9.89
N THR A 301 8.06 16.53 -9.75
CA THR A 301 7.71 15.66 -10.88
C THR A 301 6.62 16.31 -11.74
N ALA A 302 5.59 16.88 -11.11
CA ALA A 302 4.53 17.61 -11.79
C ALA A 302 5.07 18.82 -12.56
N ALA A 303 5.95 19.62 -11.95
CA ALA A 303 6.58 20.77 -12.62
C ALA A 303 7.43 20.37 -13.84
N ARG A 304 8.21 19.28 -13.73
CA ARG A 304 8.98 18.74 -14.87
C ARG A 304 8.09 18.20 -15.98
N ALA A 305 6.98 17.54 -15.63
CA ALA A 305 6.01 17.05 -16.60
C ALA A 305 5.32 18.20 -17.34
N ALA A 306 4.96 19.28 -16.63
CA ALA A 306 4.41 20.50 -17.23
C ALA A 306 5.39 21.16 -18.19
N ALA A 307 6.65 21.38 -17.77
CA ALA A 307 7.69 21.95 -18.62
C ALA A 307 7.96 21.11 -19.88
N LYS A 308 7.98 19.78 -19.75
CA LYS A 308 8.12 18.85 -20.88
C LYS A 308 6.91 18.91 -21.83
N ARG A 309 5.71 19.07 -21.28
CA ARG A 309 4.48 19.22 -22.08
C ARG A 309 4.50 20.53 -22.85
N GLU A 310 4.89 21.63 -22.22
CA GLU A 310 5.05 22.94 -22.86
C GLU A 310 6.10 22.89 -23.98
N SER A 311 7.26 22.26 -23.73
CA SER A 311 8.29 22.11 -24.76
C SER A 311 7.82 21.22 -25.93
N MET A 312 7.08 20.15 -25.67
CA MET A 312 6.49 19.32 -26.74
C MET A 312 5.42 20.08 -27.53
N THR A 313 4.57 20.86 -26.87
CA THR A 313 3.57 21.68 -27.56
C THR A 313 4.22 22.74 -28.43
N ALA A 314 5.28 23.40 -27.94
CA ALA A 314 6.06 24.36 -28.71
C ALA A 314 6.74 23.70 -29.93
N ALA A 315 7.38 22.55 -29.74
CA ALA A 315 7.99 21.80 -30.84
C ALA A 315 6.95 21.36 -31.89
N SER A 316 5.76 20.91 -31.46
CA SER A 316 4.68 20.55 -32.39
C SER A 316 4.10 21.76 -33.14
N ALA A 317 4.06 22.93 -32.50
CA ALA A 317 3.64 24.18 -33.13
C ALA A 317 4.68 24.68 -34.15
N GLU A 318 5.97 24.44 -33.90
CA GLU A 318 7.05 24.78 -34.82
C GLU A 318 7.08 23.87 -36.05
N LEU A 319 6.89 22.56 -35.87
CA LEU A 319 6.71 21.59 -36.96
C LEU A 319 5.51 21.91 -37.86
N THR A 320 4.35 22.24 -37.27
CA THR A 320 3.16 22.63 -38.05
C THR A 320 3.36 23.97 -38.78
N LYS A 321 4.14 24.90 -38.22
CA LYS A 321 4.51 26.14 -38.91
C LYS A 321 5.40 25.86 -40.11
N PHE A 322 6.33 24.91 -40.01
CA PHE A 322 7.19 24.47 -41.11
C PHE A 322 6.39 23.78 -42.25
N GLU A 323 5.44 22.91 -41.92
CA GLU A 323 4.57 22.26 -42.93
C GLU A 323 3.61 23.24 -43.63
N SER A 324 3.27 24.36 -43.01
CA SER A 324 2.36 25.37 -43.58
C SER A 324 3.04 26.41 -44.48
N ALA A 325 4.37 26.34 -44.65
CA ALA A 325 5.11 27.27 -45.48
C ALA A 325 4.86 26.98 -46.99
N PRO A 326 4.65 28.00 -47.83
CA PRO A 326 4.31 27.79 -49.24
C PRO A 326 5.47 27.07 -49.98
N GLU A 327 5.18 25.90 -50.56
CA GLU A 327 6.12 25.01 -51.27
C GLU A 327 6.92 25.70 -52.39
N GLY A 328 6.45 26.85 -52.92
CA GLY A 328 7.01 27.50 -54.10
C GLY A 328 8.28 28.34 -53.92
N GLU A 329 8.64 28.73 -52.69
CA GLU A 329 9.85 29.55 -52.43
C GLU A 329 10.98 28.79 -51.73
N LEU A 330 10.69 27.62 -51.17
CA LEU A 330 11.62 26.86 -50.35
C LEU A 330 12.58 26.00 -51.21
N GLU A 331 12.08 25.30 -52.23
CA GLU A 331 12.87 24.39 -53.08
C GLU A 331 14.22 24.95 -53.58
N PRO A 332 14.30 26.17 -54.14
CA PRO A 332 15.57 26.70 -54.64
C PRO A 332 16.55 27.09 -53.52
N VAL A 333 16.06 27.39 -52.30
CA VAL A 333 16.92 27.75 -51.17
C VAL A 333 17.55 26.52 -50.53
N TRP A 334 16.79 25.43 -50.35
CA TRP A 334 17.33 24.16 -49.83
C TRP A 334 18.38 23.55 -50.76
N GLN A 335 18.20 23.67 -52.07
CA GLN A 335 19.17 23.16 -53.04
C GLN A 335 20.49 23.94 -52.99
N GLU A 336 20.45 25.26 -52.82
CA GLU A 336 21.65 26.09 -52.76
C GLU A 336 22.40 25.91 -51.42
N GLU A 337 21.66 25.82 -50.30
CA GLU A 337 22.23 25.51 -48.98
C GLU A 337 22.84 24.10 -48.93
N ALA A 338 22.13 23.09 -49.46
CA ALA A 338 22.66 21.72 -49.53
C ALA A 338 23.90 21.62 -50.43
N ARG A 339 23.94 22.36 -51.54
CA ARG A 339 25.14 22.42 -52.40
C ARG A 339 26.32 23.02 -51.65
N ARG A 340 26.09 24.10 -50.88
CA ARG A 340 27.13 24.77 -50.09
C ARG A 340 27.65 23.88 -48.95
N GLU A 341 26.77 23.22 -48.21
CA GLU A 341 27.18 22.27 -47.16
C GLU A 341 27.98 21.09 -47.75
N TYR A 342 27.60 20.62 -48.94
CA TYR A 342 28.33 19.57 -49.63
C TYR A 342 29.71 20.03 -50.12
N GLU A 343 29.83 21.26 -50.61
CA GLU A 343 31.11 21.87 -50.98
C GLU A 343 32.03 22.05 -49.75
N ASP A 344 31.49 22.47 -48.61
CA ASP A 344 32.23 22.59 -47.35
C ASP A 344 32.66 21.21 -46.80
N TYR A 345 31.80 20.19 -46.93
CA TYR A 345 32.14 18.79 -46.62
C TYR A 345 33.29 18.30 -47.49
N LEU A 346 33.24 18.51 -48.81
CA LEU A 346 34.29 18.10 -49.72
C LEU A 346 35.62 18.83 -49.43
N ALA A 347 35.56 20.12 -49.09
CA ALA A 347 36.75 20.88 -48.71
C ALA A 347 37.38 20.38 -47.41
N THR A 348 36.56 20.06 -46.40
CA THR A 348 37.04 19.53 -45.13
C THR A 348 37.56 18.11 -45.26
N GLU A 349 36.87 17.24 -46.00
CA GLU A 349 37.31 15.88 -46.32
C GLU A 349 38.65 15.89 -47.05
N ASN A 350 38.79 16.73 -48.09
CA ASN A 350 40.03 16.84 -48.85
C ASN A 350 41.19 17.35 -47.98
N LYS A 351 40.95 18.36 -47.15
CA LYS A 351 41.94 18.84 -46.17
C LYS A 351 42.39 17.73 -45.22
N LEU A 352 41.45 16.93 -44.73
CA LEU A 352 41.72 15.84 -43.78
C LEU A 352 42.47 14.69 -44.45
N LEU A 353 42.16 14.37 -45.71
CA LEU A 353 42.89 13.38 -46.52
C LEU A 353 44.33 13.79 -46.81
N ILE A 354 44.57 15.09 -47.04
CA ILE A 354 45.93 15.64 -47.19
C ILE A 354 46.69 15.58 -45.86
N GLU A 355 46.06 15.97 -44.73
CA GLU A 355 46.67 15.90 -43.40
C GLU A 355 47.05 14.47 -42.99
N LEU A 356 46.25 13.47 -43.38
CA LEU A 356 46.53 12.06 -43.14
C LEU A 356 47.50 11.42 -44.14
N GLY A 357 47.98 12.16 -45.14
CA GLY A 357 48.90 11.67 -46.17
C GLY A 357 48.29 10.62 -47.10
N LEU A 358 46.96 10.58 -47.21
CA LEU A 358 46.22 9.65 -48.06
C LEU A 358 46.02 10.18 -49.48
N VAL A 359 46.13 11.50 -49.67
CA VAL A 359 45.99 12.19 -50.96
C VAL A 359 47.10 13.25 -51.08
N GLU A 360 47.77 13.29 -52.23
CA GLU A 360 48.77 14.33 -52.52
C GLU A 360 48.07 15.67 -52.83
N PRO A 361 48.57 16.81 -52.31
CA PRO A 361 48.01 18.12 -52.61
C PRO A 361 48.13 18.39 -54.12
N LEU A 362 47.05 18.89 -54.73
CA LEU A 362 47.03 19.26 -56.14
C LEU A 362 48.19 20.25 -56.45
N PRO A 363 48.88 20.10 -57.60
CA PRO A 363 49.94 21.02 -57.99
C PRO A 363 49.38 22.44 -58.06
N GLN A 364 50.07 23.38 -57.40
CA GLN A 364 49.81 24.80 -57.58
C GLN A 364 50.30 25.17 -58.98
N ASP A 365 49.38 25.41 -59.91
CA ASP A 365 49.70 26.04 -61.18
C ASP A 365 50.30 27.43 -60.88
N ASN A 366 51.62 27.53 -61.03
CA ASN A 366 52.34 28.80 -61.05
C ASN A 366 52.20 29.40 -62.45
N ASP A 367 51.36 30.42 -62.59
CA ASP A 367 51.48 31.43 -63.64
C ASP A 367 52.44 32.56 -63.19
#